data_AF-A0A430B7X2-F1
#
_entry.id   AF-A0A430B7X2-F1
#
_cell.length_a   1.000
_cell.length_b   1.000
_cell.length_c   1.000
_cell.angle_alpha   90.00
_cell.angle_beta   90.00
_cell.angle_gamma   90.00
#
_symmetry.space_group_name_H-M   'P 1'
#
loop_
_entity.id
_entity.type
_entity.pdbx_description
1 polymer ?
#
loop_
_entity_poly.entity_id
_entity_poly.type
_entity_poly.pdbx_seq_one_letter_code
_entity_poly.pdbx_strand_id
1 'polypeptide(L)' 'MRTMYDVQQLLKRFGIFIYVGNRLWDIELMMIELRQLHESDVIEKNDFVNAMMVLKREHRLELEYQEGQN' A
#
# COMPACT_ATOMS: atom_id res chain seq x y z
N MET A 1 -6.97 -9.86 2.95
CA MET A 1 -5.79 -9.22 2.32
C MET A 1 -4.54 -9.69 3.05
N ARG A 2 -3.53 -10.23 2.35
CA ARG A 2 -2.34 -10.84 2.97
C ARG A 2 -1.03 -10.33 2.38
N THR A 3 -1.04 -9.85 1.14
CA THR A 3 0.17 -9.46 0.39
C THR A 3 0.02 -8.07 -0.21
N MET A 4 1.16 -7.43 -0.55
CA MET A 4 1.16 -6.17 -1.31
C MET A 4 0.38 -6.31 -2.63
N TYR A 5 0.44 -7.47 -3.27
CA TYR A 5 -0.31 -7.75 -4.48
C TYR A 5 -1.82 -7.66 -4.26
N ASP A 6 -2.33 -8.16 -3.14
CA ASP A 6 -3.75 -8.04 -2.81
C ASP A 6 -4.17 -6.58 -2.62
N VAL A 7 -3.30 -5.75 -2.04
CA VAL A 7 -3.52 -4.30 -1.91
C VAL A 7 -3.57 -3.65 -3.29
N GLN A 8 -2.66 -4.02 -4.19
CA GLN A 8 -2.69 -3.56 -5.58
C GLN A 8 -3.99 -3.98 -6.28
N GLN A 9 -4.49 -5.20 -6.05
CA GLN A 9 -5.76 -5.64 -6.62
C GLN A 9 -6.95 -4.83 -6.07
N LEU A 10 -6.93 -4.46 -4.78
CA LEU A 10 -7.95 -3.56 -4.23
C LEU A 10 -7.92 -2.20 -4.95
N LEU A 11 -6.75 -1.57 -5.06
CA LEU A 11 -6.60 -0.25 -5.70
C LEU A 11 -7.00 -0.27 -7.19
N LYS A 12 -6.69 -1.35 -7.90
CA LYS A 12 -7.10 -1.55 -9.30
C LYS A 12 -8.61 -1.50 -9.51
N ARG A 13 -9.43 -1.89 -8.52
CA ARG A 13 -10.90 -1.78 -8.60
C ARG A 13 -11.37 -0.33 -8.74
N PHE A 14 -10.53 0.63 -8.37
CA PHE A 14 -10.79 2.07 -8.45
C PHE A 14 -9.98 2.77 -9.57
N GLY A 15 -9.34 1.99 -10.45
CA GLY A 15 -8.51 2.55 -11.53
C GLY A 15 -7.17 3.12 -11.06
N ILE A 16 -6.75 2.82 -9.83
CA ILE A 16 -5.49 3.32 -9.26
C ILE A 16 -4.38 2.33 -9.57
N PHE A 17 -3.40 2.78 -10.35
CA PHE A 17 -2.19 2.04 -10.69
C PHE A 17 -0.97 2.85 -10.27
N ILE A 18 -0.15 2.27 -9.39
CA ILE A 18 1.04 2.92 -8.84
C ILE A 18 2.27 2.15 -9.30
N TYR A 19 3.17 2.87 -9.96
CA TYR A 19 4.48 2.38 -10.35
C TYR A 19 5.41 3.57 -10.66
N VAL A 20 6.23 3.97 -9.69
CA VAL A 20 7.19 5.06 -9.81
C VAL A 20 8.64 4.57 -9.96
N GLY A 21 8.85 3.26 -10.05
CA GLY A 21 10.16 2.63 -10.22
C GLY A 21 10.98 2.51 -8.93
N ASN A 22 10.45 2.97 -7.80
CA ASN A 22 11.01 2.74 -6.47
C ASN A 22 9.94 2.09 -5.57
N ARG A 23 10.27 0.90 -5.04
CA ARG A 23 9.34 0.08 -4.27
C ARG A 23 8.89 0.74 -2.96
N LEU A 24 9.77 1.46 -2.27
CA LEU A 24 9.43 2.17 -1.05
C LEU A 24 8.40 3.26 -1.34
N TRP A 25 8.63 4.05 -2.40
CA TRP A 25 7.71 5.10 -2.83
C TRP A 25 6.39 4.55 -3.34
N ASP A 26 6.40 3.43 -4.06
CA ASP A 26 5.16 2.73 -4.46
C ASP A 26 4.33 2.34 -3.23
N ILE A 27 4.96 1.86 -2.16
CA ILE A 27 4.29 1.52 -0.90
C ILE A 27 3.68 2.77 -0.25
N GLU A 28 4.44 3.86 -0.17
CA GLU A 28 3.98 5.11 0.44
C GLU A 28 2.81 5.74 -0.33
N LEU A 29 2.87 5.74 -1.66
CA LEU A 29 1.77 6.20 -2.51
C LEU A 29 0.52 5.33 -2.32
N MET A 30 0.66 4.00 -2.25
CA MET A 30 -0.49 3.13 -1.97
C MET A 30 -1.11 3.43 -0.59
N MET A 31 -0.29 3.75 0.42
CA MET A 31 -0.80 4.15 1.74
C MET A 31 -1.56 5.49 1.69
N ILE A 32 -1.14 6.43 0.86
CA ILE A 32 -1.81 7.72 0.63
C ILE A 32 -3.17 7.48 -0.05
N GLU A 33 -3.20 6.73 -1.14
CA GLU A 33 -4.44 6.44 -1.87
C GLU A 33 -5.46 5.68 -1.01
N LEU A 34 -5.02 4.70 -0.22
CA LEU A 34 -5.90 4.00 0.72
C LEU A 34 -6.51 4.93 1.77
N ARG A 35 -5.78 5.94 2.26
CA ARG A 35 -6.33 6.94 3.18
C ARG A 35 -7.39 7.77 2.49
N GLN A 36 -7.15 8.24 1.26
CA GLN A 36 -8.13 9.02 0.51
C GLN A 36 -9.42 8.23 0.24
N LEU A 37 -9.29 6.95 -0.14
CA LEU A 37 -10.45 6.07 -0.35
C LEU A 37 -11.25 5.86 0.93
N HIS A 38 -10.58 5.70 2.08
CA HIS A 38 -11.24 5.53 3.36
C HIS A 38 -11.89 6.83 3.85
N GLU A 39 -11.23 7.98 3.72
CA GLU A 39 -11.76 9.30 4.09
C GLU A 39 -12.96 9.70 3.22
N SER A 40 -13.05 9.16 2.01
CA SER A 40 -14.17 9.36 1.09
C SER A 40 -15.28 8.32 1.25
N ASP A 41 -15.21 7.45 2.27
CA ASP A 41 -16.14 6.33 2.51
C ASP A 41 -16.31 5.36 1.31
N VAL A 42 -15.30 5.27 0.43
CA VAL A 42 -15.32 4.42 -0.78
C VAL A 42 -14.96 2.96 -0.47
N ILE A 43 -14.19 2.72 0.59
CA ILE A 43 -13.80 1.39 1.05
C ILE A 43 -14.24 1.15 2.49
N GLU A 44 -14.54 -0.11 2.82
CA GLU A 44 -14.88 -0.49 4.19
C GLU A 44 -13.69 -0.34 5.13
N LYS A 45 -13.96 0.00 6.39
CA LYS A 45 -12.94 0.13 7.45
C LYS A 45 -12.08 -1.13 7.58
N ASN A 46 -12.67 -2.32 7.45
CA ASN A 46 -11.93 -3.58 7.55
C ASN A 46 -10.93 -3.76 6.39
N ASP A 47 -11.31 -3.38 5.18
CA ASP A 47 -10.42 -3.41 4.01
C ASP A 47 -9.27 -2.41 4.17
N PHE A 48 -9.57 -1.19 4.62
CA PHE A 48 -8.56 -0.17 4.92
C PHE A 48 -7.55 -0.66 5.97
N VAL A 49 -8.02 -1.16 7.12
CA VAL A 49 -7.16 -1.62 8.22
C VAL A 49 -6.27 -2.78 7.76
N ASN A 50 -6.84 -3.77 7.07
CA ASN A 50 -6.07 -4.91 6.57
C ASN A 50 -5.03 -4.49 5.52
N ALA A 51 -5.39 -3.61 4.60
CA ALA A 51 -4.46 -3.09 3.59
C ALA A 51 -3.31 -2.31 4.23
N MET A 52 -3.62 -1.46 5.20
CA MET A 52 -2.62 -0.65 5.90
C MET A 52 -1.66 -1.51 6.72
N MET A 53 -2.13 -2.61 7.34
CA MET A 53 -1.24 -3.55 8.03
C MET A 53 -0.25 -4.23 7.08
N VAL A 54 -0.73 -4.66 5.92
CA VAL A 54 0.13 -5.23 4.87
C VAL A 54 1.18 -4.22 4.44
N LEU A 55 0.77 -3.00 4.05
CA LEU A 55 1.71 -1.99 3.57
C LEU A 55 2.72 -1.55 4.63
N LYS A 56 2.33 -1.42 5.91
CA LYS A 56 3.26 -1.13 7.00
C LYS A 56 4.33 -2.21 7.18
N ARG A 57 3.95 -3.48 7.03
CA ARG A 57 4.92 -4.59 7.08
C ARG A 57 5.89 -4.52 5.91
N GLU A 58 5.38 -4.32 4.70
CA GLU A 58 6.20 -4.24 3.48
C GLU A 58 7.13 -3.03 3.50
N HIS A 59 6.65 -1.88 3.98
CA HIS A 59 7.45 -0.66 4.15
C HIS A 59 8.66 -0.90 5.05
N ARG A 60 8.44 -1.52 6.22
CA ARG A 60 9.53 -1.87 7.14
C ARG A 60 10.55 -2.81 6.50
N LEU A 61 10.10 -3.86 5.82
CA LEU A 61 10.99 -4.81 5.15
C LEU A 61 11.80 -4.15 4.03
N GLU A 62 11.19 -3.21 3.30
CA GLU A 62 11.87 -2.46 2.25
C GLU A 62 12.92 -1.49 2.82
N LEU A 63 12.64 -0.82 3.94
CA LEU A 63 13.62 0.00 4.65
C LEU A 63 14.81 -0.82 5.12
N GLU A 64 14.57 -1.94 5.80
CA GLU A 64 15.63 -2.86 6.26
C GLU A 64 16.48 -3.38 5.08
N TYR A 65 15.85 -3.64 3.93
CA TYR A 65 16.54 -4.03 2.70
C TYR A 65 17.44 -2.91 2.18
N GLN A 66 16.93 -1.67 2.09
CA GLN A 66 17.71 -0.52 1.59
C GLN A 66 18.86 -0.14 2.52
N GLU A 67 18.67 -0.23 3.85
CA GLU A 67 19.73 -0.01 4.82
C GLU A 67 20.86 -1.03 4.71
N GLY A 68 20.54 -2.29 4.43
CA GLY A 68 21.54 -3.35 4.22
C GLY A 68 22.28 -3.28 2.88
N GLN A 69 21.89 -2.40 1.96
CA GLN A 69 22.58 -2.16 0.68
C GLN A 69 23.58 -0.98 0.75
N ASN A 70 23.54 -0.19 1.83
CA ASN A 70 24.45 0.94 2.07
C ASN A 70 25.67 0.52 2.90
#